data_AF-A0A3N7GMZ7-F1
#
_entry.id   AF-A0A3N7GMZ7-F1
#
_cell.length_a   1.000
_cell.length_b   1.000
_cell.length_c   1.000
_cell.angle_alpha   90.00
_cell.angle_beta   90.00
_cell.angle_gamma   90.00
#
_symmetry.space_group_name_H-M   'P 1'
#
loop_
_entity.id
_entity.type
_entity.pdbx_description
1 polymer ?
#
loop_
_entity_poly.entity_id
_entity_poly.type
_entity_poly.pdbx_seq_one_letter_code
_entity_poly.pdbx_strand_id
1 'polypeptide(L)'
;APVVYSQQRSFFEELQTLEFLYLIGLGAAGIGNRYPSTCNGANLAYRRDVFYEMGGFNGIDHLASGDDELFLHKVAAKYPDKIGFCKSRDAIVYTDAKRNLRGFMNQRRRWASKSTHYKNRGIVALGISIWFFNVLLLLSGVAALTCCQELWPVFAAAISLKFLIEFIFLYPLCRFAQRKDLLAYLPVLTIVHVVYMVYIGVAGNMGKYQWKGRRVN
;
A
#
# COMPACT_ATOMS: atom_id res chain seq x y z
N ALA A 1 3.37 -2.55 -13.21
CA ALA A 1 4.64 -1.88 -13.58
C ALA A 1 4.84 -0.66 -12.67
N PRO A 2 6.01 0.00 -12.63
CA PRO A 2 6.29 1.03 -11.63
C PRO A 2 5.48 2.30 -11.88
N VAL A 3 4.95 2.87 -10.80
CA VAL A 3 4.31 4.19 -10.80
C VAL A 3 5.00 5.04 -9.75
N VAL A 4 5.35 6.27 -10.08
CA VAL A 4 6.08 7.15 -9.16
C VAL A 4 5.37 8.49 -9.10
N TYR A 5 5.26 9.07 -7.90
CA TYR A 5 4.76 10.44 -7.80
C TYR A 5 5.80 11.44 -8.32
N SER A 6 5.35 12.46 -9.05
CA SER A 6 6.18 13.53 -9.58
C SER A 6 5.72 14.90 -9.10
N GLN A 7 6.56 15.92 -9.33
CA GLN A 7 6.24 17.34 -9.13
C GLN A 7 5.76 17.70 -7.71
N GLN A 8 6.35 17.07 -6.68
CA GLN A 8 6.04 17.38 -5.30
C GLN A 8 6.40 18.84 -4.99
N ARG A 9 5.47 19.55 -4.34
CA ARG A 9 5.63 20.97 -3.96
C ARG A 9 5.62 21.17 -2.45
N SER A 10 5.40 20.12 -1.68
CA SER A 10 5.32 20.19 -0.23
C SER A 10 5.87 18.94 0.45
N PHE A 11 6.31 19.10 1.70
CA PHE A 11 6.72 18.01 2.59
C PHE A 11 5.68 16.88 2.66
N PHE A 12 4.38 17.22 2.65
CA PHE A 12 3.31 16.24 2.67
C PHE A 12 3.25 15.39 1.38
N GLU A 13 3.52 15.99 0.22
CA GLU A 13 3.56 15.28 -1.07
C GLU A 13 4.84 14.42 -1.19
N GLU A 14 5.94 14.85 -0.58
CA GLU A 14 7.18 14.07 -0.49
C GLU A 14 7.01 12.83 0.39
N LEU A 15 6.38 12.97 1.58
CA LEU A 15 6.01 11.83 2.43
C LEU A 15 5.09 10.84 1.70
N GLN A 16 4.10 11.34 0.96
CA GLN A 16 3.23 10.50 0.13
C GLN A 16 4.00 9.72 -0.93
N THR A 17 5.07 10.30 -1.47
CA THR A 17 5.89 9.64 -2.50
C THR A 17 6.65 8.46 -1.91
N LEU A 18 7.23 8.65 -0.72
CA LEU A 18 7.93 7.58 -0.01
C LEU A 18 6.97 6.44 0.39
N GLU A 19 5.78 6.78 0.90
CA GLU A 19 4.73 5.81 1.23
C GLU A 19 4.22 5.09 -0.03
N PHE A 20 4.05 5.79 -1.13
CA PHE A 20 3.55 5.18 -2.35
C PHE A 20 4.58 4.24 -2.99
N LEU A 21 5.87 4.57 -2.91
CA LEU A 21 6.96 3.66 -3.27
C LEU A 21 6.92 2.38 -2.43
N TYR A 22 6.52 2.46 -1.15
CA TYR A 22 6.31 1.29 -0.31
C TYR A 22 5.29 0.32 -0.92
N LEU A 23 4.13 0.84 -1.37
CA LEU A 23 3.08 0.04 -2.00
C LEU A 23 3.49 -0.55 -3.35
N ILE A 24 4.18 0.24 -4.18
CA ILE A 24 4.71 -0.24 -5.47
C ILE A 24 5.76 -1.34 -5.23
N GLY A 25 6.62 -1.16 -4.23
CA GLY A 25 7.58 -2.15 -3.79
C GLY A 25 6.92 -3.43 -3.30
N LEU A 26 5.85 -3.33 -2.51
CA LEU A 26 5.09 -4.49 -2.03
C LEU A 26 4.47 -5.28 -3.18
N GLY A 27 3.87 -4.59 -4.17
CA GLY A 27 3.36 -5.23 -5.38
C GLY A 27 4.47 -5.91 -6.19
N ALA A 28 5.61 -5.25 -6.37
CA ALA A 28 6.77 -5.82 -7.07
C ALA A 28 7.34 -7.04 -6.34
N ALA A 29 7.48 -6.98 -5.02
CA ALA A 29 7.96 -8.09 -4.19
C ALA A 29 6.98 -9.26 -4.17
N GLY A 30 5.67 -8.99 -4.07
CA GLY A 30 4.63 -10.01 -4.15
C GLY A 30 4.67 -10.76 -5.49
N ILE A 31 4.73 -10.02 -6.61
CA ILE A 31 4.88 -10.61 -7.94
C ILE A 31 6.19 -11.42 -8.05
N GLY A 32 7.32 -10.86 -7.58
CA GLY A 32 8.62 -11.55 -7.60
C GLY A 32 8.65 -12.84 -6.79
N ASN A 33 7.88 -12.90 -5.70
CA ASN A 33 7.72 -14.09 -4.85
C ASN A 33 6.59 -15.02 -5.31
N ARG A 34 6.07 -14.85 -6.53
CA ARG A 34 4.95 -15.64 -7.09
C ARG A 34 3.66 -15.57 -6.26
N TYR A 35 3.51 -14.50 -5.49
CA TYR A 35 2.33 -14.22 -4.67
C TYR A 35 1.81 -12.81 -4.97
N PRO A 36 1.32 -12.57 -6.20
CA PRO A 36 0.88 -11.25 -6.64
C PRO A 36 -0.33 -10.79 -5.82
N SER A 37 -0.12 -9.74 -5.02
CA SER A 37 -1.10 -9.26 -4.04
C SER A 37 -1.79 -7.96 -4.42
N THR A 38 -1.08 -7.05 -5.08
CA THR A 38 -1.58 -5.75 -5.50
C THR A 38 -0.91 -5.35 -6.80
N CYS A 39 -1.61 -4.55 -7.60
CA CYS A 39 -1.09 -3.91 -8.78
C CYS A 39 -1.66 -2.49 -8.85
N ASN A 40 -1.11 -1.68 -9.77
CA ASN A 40 -1.60 -0.33 -9.99
C ASN A 40 -2.17 -0.21 -11.40
N GLY A 41 -3.47 0.05 -11.50
CA GLY A 41 -4.16 0.26 -12.78
C GLY A 41 -3.63 1.43 -13.61
N ALA A 42 -2.88 2.38 -13.01
CA ALA A 42 -2.23 3.45 -13.77
C ALA A 42 -1.07 2.94 -14.64
N ASN A 43 -0.53 1.75 -14.36
CA ASN A 43 0.53 1.14 -15.15
C ASN A 43 0.42 -0.39 -15.13
N LEU A 44 -0.63 -0.88 -15.78
CA LEU A 44 -0.98 -2.29 -15.92
C LEU A 44 -1.24 -2.60 -17.39
N ALA A 45 -0.67 -3.71 -17.85
CA ALA A 45 -0.92 -4.26 -19.17
C ALA A 45 -1.18 -5.76 -19.04
N TYR A 46 -2.12 -6.28 -19.83
CA TYR A 46 -2.43 -7.70 -19.93
C TYR A 46 -2.86 -8.01 -21.36
N ARG A 47 -2.69 -9.27 -21.77
CA ARG A 47 -3.08 -9.70 -23.11
C ARG A 47 -4.61 -9.75 -23.21
N ARG A 48 -5.13 -9.35 -24.37
CA ARG A 48 -6.57 -9.30 -24.63
C ARG A 48 -7.24 -10.67 -24.58
N ASP A 49 -6.57 -11.71 -25.07
CA ASP A 49 -7.06 -13.09 -25.00
C ASP A 49 -7.21 -13.57 -23.55
N VAL A 50 -6.21 -13.30 -22.69
CA VAL A 50 -6.29 -13.58 -21.24
C VAL A 50 -7.47 -12.84 -20.59
N PHE A 51 -7.74 -11.59 -20.98
CA PHE A 51 -8.90 -10.86 -20.46
C PHE A 51 -10.22 -11.55 -20.77
N TYR A 52 -10.44 -11.95 -22.02
CA TYR A 52 -11.65 -12.66 -22.40
C TYR A 52 -11.73 -14.06 -21.78
N GLU A 53 -10.61 -14.78 -21.70
CA GLU A 53 -10.54 -16.10 -21.08
C GLU A 53 -10.91 -16.07 -19.59
N MET A 54 -10.55 -15.00 -18.88
CA MET A 54 -10.94 -14.79 -17.48
C MET A 54 -12.38 -14.25 -17.33
N GLY A 55 -13.14 -14.12 -18.43
CA GLY A 55 -14.49 -13.55 -18.42
C GLY A 55 -14.52 -12.05 -18.13
N GLY A 56 -13.45 -11.33 -18.45
CA GLY A 56 -13.29 -9.90 -18.17
C GLY A 56 -13.47 -9.55 -16.70
N PHE A 57 -14.21 -8.48 -16.43
CA PHE A 57 -14.54 -8.03 -15.07
C PHE A 57 -15.80 -8.69 -14.49
N ASN A 58 -16.39 -9.67 -15.16
CA ASN A 58 -17.56 -10.37 -14.63
C ASN A 58 -17.26 -10.97 -13.25
N GLY A 59 -18.16 -10.71 -12.30
CA GLY A 59 -18.06 -11.18 -10.92
C GLY A 59 -17.26 -10.28 -9.99
N ILE A 60 -16.72 -9.16 -10.49
CA ILE A 60 -16.03 -8.11 -9.72
C ILE A 60 -16.49 -6.69 -10.10
N ASP A 61 -17.33 -6.58 -11.12
CA ASP A 61 -17.96 -5.37 -11.69
C ASP A 61 -19.01 -4.70 -10.78
N HIS A 62 -19.53 -5.43 -9.80
CA HIS A 62 -20.41 -4.88 -8.77
C HIS A 62 -19.68 -3.94 -7.79
N LEU A 63 -18.35 -3.93 -7.80
CA LEU A 63 -17.54 -3.06 -6.94
C LEU A 63 -17.24 -1.74 -7.65
N ALA A 64 -17.42 -0.63 -6.94
CA ALA A 64 -17.20 0.70 -7.52
C ALA A 64 -15.71 1.04 -7.80
N SER A 65 -14.78 0.21 -7.34
CA SER A 65 -13.33 0.37 -7.51
C SER A 65 -12.58 -0.91 -7.11
N GLY A 66 -11.45 -1.20 -7.76
CA GLY A 66 -10.61 -2.36 -7.42
C GLY A 66 -10.49 -3.41 -8.51
N ASP A 67 -11.08 -3.14 -9.66
CA ASP A 67 -11.16 -4.06 -10.80
C ASP A 67 -9.76 -4.53 -11.25
N ASP A 68 -8.74 -3.67 -11.14
CA ASP A 68 -7.34 -3.97 -11.46
C ASP A 68 -6.75 -5.06 -10.55
N GLU A 69 -6.83 -4.87 -9.24
CA GLU A 69 -6.30 -5.80 -8.24
C GLU A 69 -7.11 -7.10 -8.20
N LEU A 70 -8.43 -7.02 -8.34
CA LEU A 70 -9.29 -8.20 -8.36
C LEU A 70 -9.13 -9.00 -9.65
N PHE A 71 -8.94 -8.34 -10.80
CA PHE A 71 -8.58 -9.01 -12.04
C PHE A 71 -7.19 -9.66 -11.93
N LEU A 72 -6.21 -9.00 -11.30
CA LEU A 72 -4.91 -9.61 -10.99
C LEU A 72 -5.08 -10.90 -10.18
N HIS A 73 -5.95 -10.92 -9.16
CA HIS A 73 -6.23 -12.15 -8.40
C HIS A 73 -6.86 -13.25 -9.25
N LYS A 74 -7.78 -12.90 -10.17
CA LYS A 74 -8.36 -13.86 -11.12
C LYS A 74 -7.25 -14.50 -11.97
N VAL A 75 -6.37 -13.68 -12.56
CA VAL A 75 -5.25 -14.16 -13.37
C VAL A 75 -4.27 -14.96 -12.53
N ALA A 76 -3.95 -14.53 -11.32
CA ALA A 76 -3.01 -15.21 -10.42
C ALA A 76 -3.51 -16.59 -9.98
N ALA A 77 -4.83 -16.78 -9.84
CA ALA A 77 -5.40 -18.08 -9.51
C ALA A 77 -5.21 -19.10 -10.63
N LYS A 78 -5.11 -18.67 -11.89
CA LYS A 78 -4.95 -19.55 -13.07
C LYS A 78 -3.51 -19.61 -13.60
N TYR A 79 -2.79 -18.49 -13.56
CA TYR A 79 -1.46 -18.31 -14.13
C TYR A 79 -0.51 -17.54 -13.19
N PRO A 80 -0.23 -18.06 -11.98
CA PRO A 80 0.61 -17.36 -11.00
C PRO A 80 2.01 -17.04 -11.53
N ASP A 81 2.59 -17.95 -12.34
CA ASP A 81 3.95 -17.81 -12.90
C ASP A 81 4.03 -16.92 -14.15
N LYS A 82 2.91 -16.42 -14.67
CA LYS A 82 2.88 -15.60 -15.89
C LYS A 82 2.67 -14.11 -15.62
N ILE A 83 2.67 -13.72 -14.35
CA ILE A 83 2.56 -12.32 -13.91
C ILE A 83 3.96 -11.80 -13.65
N GLY A 84 4.31 -10.68 -14.29
CA GLY A 84 5.63 -10.06 -14.17
C GLY A 84 5.54 -8.59 -13.77
N PHE A 85 6.50 -8.14 -12.96
CA PHE A 85 6.71 -6.72 -12.69
C PHE A 85 7.76 -6.18 -13.67
N CYS A 86 7.37 -5.23 -14.54
CA CYS A 86 8.29 -4.58 -15.47
C CYS A 86 9.22 -3.62 -14.71
N LYS A 87 10.34 -4.12 -14.17
CA LYS A 87 11.36 -3.30 -13.49
C LYS A 87 12.26 -2.59 -14.50
N SER A 88 11.67 -1.64 -15.24
CA SER A 88 12.39 -0.73 -16.14
C SER A 88 12.10 0.71 -15.78
N ARG A 89 13.12 1.58 -15.86
CA ARG A 89 12.95 3.02 -15.65
C ARG A 89 12.15 3.66 -16.77
N ASP A 90 12.31 3.17 -17.99
CA ASP A 90 11.56 3.63 -19.16
C ASP A 90 10.08 3.24 -19.08
N ALA A 91 9.74 2.28 -18.23
CA ALA A 91 8.37 1.86 -17.96
C ALA A 91 7.73 2.63 -16.79
N ILE A 92 8.39 3.63 -16.19
CA ILE A 92 7.82 4.40 -15.08
C ILE A 92 6.73 5.33 -15.62
N VAL A 93 5.53 5.19 -15.04
CA VAL A 93 4.44 6.16 -15.21
C VAL A 93 4.47 7.14 -14.04
N TYR A 94 4.46 8.44 -14.35
CA TYR A 94 4.40 9.49 -13.35
C TYR A 94 2.97 9.95 -13.10
N THR A 95 2.64 10.26 -11.84
CA THR A 95 1.34 10.81 -11.46
C THR A 95 1.47 11.74 -10.27
N ASP A 96 0.44 12.55 -9.99
CA ASP A 96 0.50 13.55 -8.94
C ASP A 96 0.06 13.00 -7.58
N ALA A 97 0.76 13.42 -6.54
CA ALA A 97 0.34 13.21 -5.16
C ALA A 97 -0.94 14.00 -4.83
N LYS A 98 -1.63 13.64 -3.74
CA LYS A 98 -2.81 14.40 -3.30
C LYS A 98 -2.36 15.67 -2.57
N ARG A 99 -2.90 16.82 -3.00
CA ARG A 99 -2.55 18.15 -2.45
C ARG A 99 -2.95 18.35 -0.98
N ASN A 100 -3.93 17.59 -0.48
CA ASN A 100 -4.45 17.79 0.88
C ASN A 100 -4.70 16.47 1.62
N LEU A 101 -4.66 16.56 2.95
CA LEU A 101 -4.81 15.41 3.85
C LEU A 101 -6.15 14.71 3.67
N ARG A 102 -7.24 15.45 3.48
CA ARG A 102 -8.58 14.88 3.28
C ARG A 102 -8.66 14.02 2.02
N GLY A 103 -8.08 14.50 0.91
CA GLY A 103 -8.03 13.76 -0.36
C GLY A 103 -7.16 12.52 -0.27
N PHE A 104 -6.03 12.62 0.44
CA PHE A 104 -5.17 11.48 0.75
C PHE A 104 -5.91 10.45 1.63
N MET A 105 -6.51 10.84 2.76
CA MET A 105 -7.27 9.93 3.64
C MET A 105 -8.41 9.23 2.91
N ASN A 106 -9.18 9.94 2.09
CA ASN A 106 -10.25 9.33 1.30
C ASN A 106 -9.71 8.32 0.29
N GLN A 107 -8.57 8.60 -0.35
CA GLN A 107 -7.93 7.66 -1.27
C GLN A 107 -7.49 6.39 -0.56
N ARG A 108 -6.87 6.52 0.62
CA ARG A 108 -6.34 5.38 1.40
C ARG A 108 -7.43 4.54 2.05
N ARG A 109 -8.48 5.20 2.54
CA ARG A 109 -9.68 4.51 3.00
C ARG A 109 -10.30 3.66 1.90
N ARG A 110 -10.40 4.20 0.68
CA ARG A 110 -10.88 3.44 -0.48
C ARG A 110 -9.97 2.28 -0.86
N TRP A 111 -8.65 2.43 -0.78
CA TRP A 111 -7.73 1.34 -1.05
C TRP A 111 -7.84 0.23 0.00
N ALA A 112 -7.95 0.60 1.28
CA ALA A 112 -8.16 -0.34 2.36
C ALA A 112 -9.52 -1.05 2.26
N SER A 113 -10.60 -0.36 1.88
CA SER A 113 -11.92 -0.98 1.73
C SER A 113 -12.02 -2.00 0.60
N LYS A 114 -11.03 -2.08 -0.30
CA LYS A 114 -11.00 -3.14 -1.33
C LYS A 114 -10.56 -4.48 -0.75
N SER A 115 -9.71 -4.47 0.28
CA SER A 115 -9.12 -5.69 0.83
C SER A 115 -10.15 -6.61 1.48
N THR A 116 -11.31 -6.08 1.87
CA THR A 116 -12.47 -6.84 2.38
C THR A 116 -13.04 -7.81 1.34
N HIS A 117 -12.82 -7.56 0.04
CA HIS A 117 -13.29 -8.40 -1.06
C HIS A 117 -12.20 -9.36 -1.56
N TYR A 118 -11.03 -9.39 -0.93
CA TYR A 118 -9.94 -10.27 -1.35
C TYR A 118 -10.27 -11.72 -0.98
N LYS A 119 -10.32 -12.58 -2.00
CA LYS A 119 -10.57 -14.02 -1.81
C LYS A 119 -9.37 -14.75 -1.20
N ASN A 120 -8.17 -14.22 -1.37
CA ASN A 120 -6.95 -14.86 -0.91
C ASN A 120 -6.71 -14.62 0.58
N ARG A 121 -6.98 -15.64 1.39
CA ARG A 121 -6.86 -15.59 2.87
C ARG A 121 -5.45 -15.23 3.34
N GLY A 122 -4.40 -15.59 2.61
CA GLY A 122 -3.03 -15.26 3.02
C GLY A 122 -2.71 -13.77 2.88
N ILE A 123 -3.25 -13.09 1.85
CA ILE A 123 -3.11 -11.63 1.69
C ILE A 123 -3.88 -10.91 2.79
N VAL A 124 -5.10 -11.38 3.09
CA VAL A 124 -5.92 -10.83 4.18
C VAL A 124 -5.21 -11.01 5.53
N ALA A 125 -4.68 -12.21 5.80
CA ALA A 125 -3.92 -12.49 7.03
C ALA A 125 -2.68 -11.60 7.14
N LEU A 126 -1.93 -11.41 6.06
CA LEU A 126 -0.78 -10.50 6.04
C LEU A 126 -1.19 -9.06 6.37
N GLY A 127 -2.29 -8.57 5.77
CA GLY A 127 -2.83 -7.23 6.06
C GLY A 127 -3.25 -7.07 7.52
N ILE A 128 -3.93 -8.06 8.09
CA ILE A 128 -4.32 -8.08 9.50
C ILE A 128 -3.09 -8.09 10.41
N SER A 129 -2.08 -8.90 10.11
CA SER A 129 -0.83 -8.96 10.88
C SER A 129 -0.09 -7.62 10.88
N ILE A 130 -0.01 -6.95 9.73
CA ILE A 130 0.59 -5.61 9.63
C ILE A 130 -0.21 -4.61 10.46
N TRP A 131 -1.54 -4.61 10.35
CA TRP A 131 -2.39 -3.71 11.13
C TRP A 131 -2.24 -3.96 12.63
N PHE A 132 -2.33 -5.22 13.06
CA PHE A 132 -2.21 -5.62 14.46
C PHE A 132 -0.84 -5.26 15.05
N PHE A 133 0.24 -5.44 14.29
CA PHE A 133 1.57 -4.99 14.70
C PHE A 133 1.61 -3.47 14.95
N ASN A 134 1.01 -2.65 14.07
CA ASN A 134 0.95 -1.20 14.29
C ASN A 134 0.05 -0.82 15.46
N VAL A 135 -1.04 -1.56 15.72
CA VAL A 135 -1.87 -1.37 16.93
C VAL A 135 -1.07 -1.65 18.19
N LEU A 136 -0.37 -2.80 18.27
CA LEU A 136 0.45 -3.14 19.43
C LEU A 136 1.57 -2.12 19.67
N LEU A 137 2.21 -1.65 18.60
CA LEU A 137 3.25 -0.63 18.69
C LEU A 137 2.71 0.72 19.17
N LEU A 138 1.50 1.10 18.75
CA LEU A 138 0.83 2.30 19.24
C LEU A 138 0.45 2.17 20.72
N LEU A 139 -0.14 1.04 21.11
CA LEU A 139 -0.54 0.77 22.49
C LEU A 139 0.65 0.71 23.43
N SER A 140 1.77 0.09 23.02
CA SER A 140 2.98 0.05 23.83
C SER A 140 3.58 1.44 24.05
N GLY A 141 3.56 2.30 23.02
CA GLY A 141 3.97 3.71 23.16
C GLY A 141 3.07 4.51 24.11
N VAL A 142 1.75 4.35 23.99
CA VAL A 142 0.78 5.02 24.90
C VAL A 142 0.92 4.52 26.34
N ALA A 143 1.10 3.21 26.54
CA ALA A 143 1.30 2.63 27.86
C ALA A 143 2.64 3.09 28.48
N ALA A 144 3.72 3.14 27.71
CA ALA A 144 5.02 3.66 28.14
C ALA A 144 4.95 5.12 28.61
N LEU A 145 4.10 5.93 27.97
CA LEU A 145 3.89 7.34 28.32
C LEU A 145 3.02 7.56 29.57
N THR A 146 2.08 6.66 29.87
CA THR A 146 1.00 6.93 30.83
C THR A 146 1.09 6.14 32.13
N CYS A 147 1.32 4.83 32.06
CA CYS A 147 1.18 3.93 33.22
C CYS A 147 2.32 2.93 33.40
N CYS A 148 3.12 2.65 32.36
CA CYS A 148 4.12 1.58 32.35
C CYS A 148 5.44 2.03 31.70
N GLN A 149 6.18 2.92 32.36
CA GLN A 149 7.44 3.48 31.82
C GLN A 149 8.49 2.40 31.46
N GLU A 150 8.44 1.23 32.13
CA GLU A 150 9.29 0.08 31.81
C GLU A 150 9.11 -0.46 30.37
N LEU A 151 8.06 -0.06 29.65
CA LEU A 151 7.85 -0.42 28.25
C LEU A 151 8.68 0.43 27.27
N TRP A 152 9.33 1.51 27.71
CA TRP A 152 10.15 2.36 26.83
C TRP A 152 11.23 1.61 26.06
N PRO A 153 12.05 0.72 26.67
CA PRO A 153 13.04 -0.06 25.94
C PRO A 153 12.42 -0.95 24.85
N VAL A 154 11.28 -1.57 25.15
CA VAL A 154 10.56 -2.44 24.20
C VAL A 154 10.00 -1.63 23.03
N PHE A 155 9.36 -0.51 23.32
CA PHE A 155 8.85 0.40 22.29
C PHE A 155 9.98 0.94 21.42
N ALA A 156 11.07 1.42 22.02
CA ALA A 156 12.24 1.94 21.34
C ALA A 156 12.91 0.87 20.44
N ALA A 157 13.05 -0.36 20.93
CA ALA A 157 13.57 -1.46 20.14
C ALA A 157 12.65 -1.79 18.95
N ALA A 158 11.34 -1.87 19.18
CA ALA A 158 10.37 -2.20 18.14
C ALA A 158 10.28 -1.13 17.04
N ILE A 159 10.25 0.16 17.39
CA ILE A 159 10.23 1.26 16.42
C ILE A 159 11.56 1.34 15.64
N SER A 160 12.69 1.09 16.30
CA SER A 160 14.01 1.08 15.66
C SER A 160 14.16 -0.09 14.68
N LEU A 161 13.70 -1.27 15.06
CA LEU A 161 13.68 -2.44 14.17
C LEU A 161 12.76 -2.20 12.96
N LYS A 162 11.56 -1.65 13.20
CA LYS A 162 10.63 -1.25 12.14
C LYS A 162 11.31 -0.29 11.16
N PHE A 163 11.92 0.78 11.67
CA PHE A 163 12.65 1.76 10.85
C PHE A 163 13.76 1.10 10.03
N LEU A 164 14.57 0.23 10.64
CA LEU A 164 15.67 -0.46 9.95
C LEU A 164 15.15 -1.34 8.79
N ILE A 165 14.08 -2.12 9.03
CA ILE A 165 13.47 -2.96 8.01
C ILE A 165 12.88 -2.10 6.88
N GLU A 166 12.17 -1.02 7.21
CA GLU A 166 11.63 -0.09 6.22
C GLU A 166 12.74 0.57 5.40
N PHE A 167 13.87 0.92 6.03
CA PHE A 167 15.03 1.50 5.35
C PHE A 167 15.66 0.51 4.36
N ILE A 168 15.93 -0.73 4.81
CA ILE A 168 16.48 -1.80 3.95
C ILE A 168 15.54 -2.05 2.76
N PHE A 169 14.22 -2.02 2.99
CA PHE A 169 13.23 -2.23 1.94
C PHE A 169 13.10 -1.04 0.97
N LEU A 170 13.06 0.19 1.47
CA LEU A 170 12.85 1.40 0.66
C LEU A 170 14.12 1.88 -0.05
N TYR A 171 15.30 1.61 0.48
CA TYR A 171 16.56 2.03 -0.14
C TYR A 171 16.69 1.62 -1.63
N PRO A 172 16.51 0.33 -2.01
CA PRO A 172 16.57 -0.07 -3.42
C PRO A 172 15.44 0.53 -4.26
N LEU A 173 14.25 0.76 -3.68
CA LEU A 173 13.10 1.35 -4.37
C LEU A 173 13.34 2.84 -4.67
N CYS A 174 13.82 3.59 -3.70
CA CYS A 174 14.18 5.00 -3.85
C CYS A 174 15.37 5.15 -4.82
N ARG A 175 16.36 4.24 -4.78
CA ARG A 175 17.44 4.19 -5.77
C ARG A 175 16.92 3.92 -7.18
N PHE A 176 15.96 3.01 -7.34
CA PHE A 176 15.35 2.70 -8.63
C PHE A 176 14.61 3.92 -9.19
N ALA A 177 13.80 4.58 -8.36
CA ALA A 177 13.02 5.76 -8.69
C ALA A 177 13.84 7.07 -8.78
N GLN A 178 15.16 7.03 -8.53
CA GLN A 178 16.04 8.20 -8.45
C GLN A 178 15.60 9.25 -7.42
N ARG A 179 15.05 8.80 -6.30
CA ARG A 179 14.52 9.63 -5.20
C ARG A 179 15.10 9.27 -3.84
N LYS A 180 16.43 9.14 -3.75
CA LYS A 180 17.12 8.80 -2.49
C LYS A 180 17.03 9.91 -1.44
N ASP A 181 16.88 11.16 -1.89
CA ASP A 181 16.60 12.34 -1.06
C ASP A 181 15.46 12.10 -0.08
N LEU A 182 14.41 11.40 -0.52
CA LEU A 182 13.22 11.14 0.30
C LEU A 182 13.48 10.22 1.50
N LEU A 183 14.57 9.45 1.51
CA LEU A 183 14.90 8.59 2.66
C LEU A 183 15.17 9.40 3.93
N ALA A 184 15.55 10.67 3.80
CA ALA A 184 15.68 11.57 4.94
C ALA A 184 14.36 11.76 5.72
N TYR A 185 13.22 11.56 5.06
CA TYR A 185 11.89 11.68 5.67
C TYR A 185 11.38 10.36 6.24
N LEU A 186 12.13 9.27 6.08
CA LEU A 186 11.72 7.96 6.59
C LEU A 186 11.46 7.95 8.11
N PRO A 187 12.26 8.60 8.98
CA PRO A 187 11.97 8.60 10.42
C PRO A 187 10.60 9.19 10.74
N VAL A 188 10.24 10.30 10.08
CA VAL A 188 8.92 10.93 10.24
C VAL A 188 7.84 10.03 9.66
N LEU A 189 8.07 9.45 8.48
CA LEU A 189 7.12 8.54 7.87
C LEU A 189 6.87 7.35 8.79
N THR A 190 7.90 6.68 9.33
CA THR A 190 7.77 5.51 10.22
C THR A 190 6.82 5.77 11.39
N ILE A 191 6.96 6.93 12.06
CA ILE A 191 6.09 7.32 13.18
C ILE A 191 4.67 7.58 12.70
N VAL A 192 4.52 8.41 11.66
CA VAL A 192 3.20 8.73 11.09
C VAL A 192 2.49 7.46 10.61
N HIS A 193 3.23 6.51 10.02
CA HIS A 193 2.71 5.27 9.46
C HIS A 193 2.06 4.40 10.54
N VAL A 194 2.61 4.37 11.76
CA VAL A 194 2.03 3.62 12.89
C VAL A 194 0.62 4.14 13.20
N VAL A 195 0.47 5.45 13.39
CA VAL A 195 -0.83 6.07 13.71
C VAL A 195 -1.81 5.95 12.54
N TYR A 196 -1.34 6.27 11.33
CA TYR A 196 -2.15 6.26 10.13
C TYR A 196 -2.62 4.85 9.73
N MET A 197 -1.78 3.81 9.86
CA MET A 197 -2.17 2.44 9.54
C MET A 197 -3.28 1.93 10.47
N VAL A 198 -3.20 2.26 11.76
CA VAL A 198 -4.26 1.94 12.73
C VAL A 198 -5.57 2.59 12.31
N TYR A 199 -5.54 3.89 12.01
CA TYR A 199 -6.72 4.64 11.54
C TYR A 199 -7.32 4.06 10.26
N ILE A 200 -6.50 3.81 9.22
CA ILE A 200 -6.98 3.31 7.93
C ILE A 200 -7.52 1.89 8.02
N GLY A 201 -6.93 1.02 8.84
CA GLY A 201 -7.46 -0.34 9.03
C GLY A 201 -8.87 -0.34 9.63
N VAL A 202 -9.15 0.58 10.58
CA VAL A 202 -10.51 0.78 11.10
C VAL A 202 -11.41 1.43 10.05
N ALA A 203 -10.99 2.57 9.49
CA ALA A 203 -11.81 3.36 8.57
C ALA A 203 -12.14 2.64 7.26
N GLY A 204 -11.23 1.79 6.76
CA GLY A 204 -11.40 0.98 5.55
C GLY A 204 -12.46 -0.11 5.71
N ASN A 205 -12.56 -0.71 6.90
CA ASN A 205 -13.56 -1.74 7.20
C ASN A 205 -14.96 -1.16 7.51
N MET A 206 -15.08 0.15 7.73
CA MET A 206 -16.37 0.81 8.00
C MET A 206 -17.27 1.02 6.76
N GLY A 207 -16.95 0.40 5.61
CA GLY A 207 -17.78 0.27 4.40
C GLY A 207 -18.08 1.55 3.60
N LYS A 208 -18.12 2.71 4.24
CA LYS A 208 -18.59 3.97 3.63
C LYS A 208 -17.43 4.78 3.06
N TYR A 209 -17.29 4.91 1.75
CA TYR A 209 -16.33 5.86 1.16
C TYR A 209 -16.96 6.73 0.08
N GLN A 210 -16.37 7.92 -0.15
CA GLN A 210 -16.77 8.81 -1.23
C GLN A 210 -15.91 8.60 -2.46
N TRP A 211 -16.55 8.36 -3.61
CA TRP A 211 -15.88 8.19 -4.89
C TRP A 211 -16.54 9.03 -5.98
N LYS A 212 -15.78 9.97 -6.57
CA LYS A 212 -16.25 10.87 -7.65
C LYS A 212 -17.65 11.48 -7.35
N GLY A 213 -17.84 12.00 -6.13
CA GLY A 213 -19.11 12.61 -5.69
C GLY A 213 -20.20 11.64 -5.24
N ARG A 214 -20.02 10.32 -5.40
CA ARG A 214 -20.98 9.30 -4.95
C ARG A 214 -20.58 8.74 -3.58
N ARG A 215 -21.57 8.48 -2.71
CA ARG A 215 -21.38 7.64 -1.51
C ARG A 215 -21.49 6.18 -1.95
N VAL A 216 -20.44 5.40 -1.71
CA VAL A 216 -20.43 3.95 -1.87
C VAL A 216 -20.60 3.36 -0.47
N ASN A 217 -21.65 2.55 -0.29
CA ASN A 217 -21.98 1.85 0.95
C ASN A 217 -21.60 0.38 0.82
#